data_AF-A0A350XPZ1-F1
#
_entry.id   AF-A0A350XPZ1-F1
#
_cell.length_a   1.000
_cell.length_b   1.000
_cell.length_c   1.000
_cell.angle_alpha   90.00
_cell.angle_beta   90.00
_cell.angle_gamma   90.00
#
_symmetry.space_group_name_H-M   'P 1'
#
loop_
_entity.id
_entity.type
_entity.pdbx_description
1 polymer ?
#
loop_
_entity_poly.entity_id
_entity_poly.type
_entity_poly.pdbx_seq_one_letter_code
_entity_poly.pdbx_strand_id
1 'polypeptide(L)'
;MDEAGAVIDVLCDGDGAPVGAAFGFEDADTYYLYNSAFHQERSELSPGIVLVTALIDAAIAGGKRRFDFLKGGEDYKARLGAVPRPLFALEGAL
;
A
#
# COMPACT_ATOMS: atom_id res chain seq x y z
N MET A 1 7.28 18.40 12.88
CA MET A 1 7.00 17.31 13.83
C MET A 1 6.99 16.06 12.97
N ASP A 2 7.93 15.14 13.20
CA ASP A 2 8.15 13.99 12.33
C ASP A 2 6.90 13.09 12.32
N GLU A 3 6.08 13.25 11.30
CA GLU A 3 4.91 12.41 10.98
C GLU A 3 5.32 11.16 10.19
N ALA A 4 6.63 10.85 10.13
CA ALA A 4 7.14 9.67 9.47
C ALA A 4 7.00 8.45 10.38
N GLY A 5 6.16 7.48 10.02
CA GLY A 5 5.85 6.33 10.88
C GLY A 5 5.46 5.08 10.12
N ALA A 6 5.62 3.92 10.76
CA ALA A 6 5.12 2.66 10.25
C ALA A 6 3.62 2.51 10.58
N VAL A 7 2.86 1.97 9.64
CA VAL A 7 1.40 1.79 9.76
C VAL A 7 0.99 0.37 9.41
N ILE A 8 -0.07 -0.13 10.05
CA ILE A 8 -0.73 -1.38 9.70
C ILE A 8 -2.21 -1.07 9.49
N ASP A 9 -2.67 -1.27 8.26
CA ASP A 9 -4.07 -1.10 7.88
C ASP A 9 -4.73 -2.45 7.66
N VAL A 10 -5.94 -2.61 8.17
CA VAL A 10 -6.68 -3.88 8.12
C VAL A 10 -7.99 -3.65 7.38
N LEU A 11 -8.20 -4.45 6.33
CA LEU A 11 -9.49 -4.57 5.65
C LEU A 11 -10.29 -5.67 6.35
N CYS A 12 -11.48 -5.32 6.83
CA CYS A 12 -12.43 -6.27 7.41
C CYS A 12 -13.63 -6.49 6.49
N ASP A 13 -14.30 -7.64 6.64
CA ASP A 13 -15.61 -7.88 6.06
C ASP A 13 -16.74 -7.19 6.87
N GLY A 14 -17.99 -7.40 6.43
CA GLY A 14 -19.16 -6.78 7.08
C GLY A 14 -19.42 -7.25 8.51
N ASP A 15 -18.86 -8.38 8.92
CA ASP A 15 -18.94 -8.91 10.29
C ASP A 15 -17.71 -8.49 11.14
N GLY A 16 -16.79 -7.71 10.55
CA GLY A 16 -15.59 -7.21 11.21
C GLY A 16 -14.41 -8.18 11.19
N ALA A 17 -14.49 -9.31 10.49
CA ALA A 17 -13.38 -10.26 10.40
C ALA A 17 -12.32 -9.75 9.41
N PRO A 18 -11.01 -9.83 9.75
CA PRO A 18 -9.96 -9.38 8.86
C PRO A 18 -9.90 -10.25 7.61
N VAL A 19 -9.92 -9.63 6.43
CA VAL A 19 -9.80 -10.29 5.12
C VAL A 19 -8.55 -9.88 4.36
N GLY A 20 -7.89 -8.80 4.78
CA GLY A 20 -6.57 -8.40 4.29
C GLY A 20 -5.91 -7.37 5.19
N ALA A 21 -4.61 -7.20 5.03
CA ALA A 21 -3.84 -6.20 5.75
C ALA A 21 -2.71 -5.65 4.88
N ALA A 22 -2.38 -4.39 5.10
CA ALA A 22 -1.21 -3.73 4.55
C ALA A 22 -0.28 -3.31 5.68
N PHE A 23 1.01 -3.50 5.47
CA PHE A 23 2.07 -2.88 6.25
C PHE A 23 2.74 -1.83 5.37
N GLY A 24 2.85 -0.62 5.90
CA GLY A 24 3.38 0.51 5.16
C GLY A 24 4.09 1.52 6.03
N PHE A 25 4.47 2.61 5.40
CA PHE A 25 5.00 3.79 6.05
C PHE A 25 4.23 5.01 5.56
N GLU A 26 4.12 6.03 6.38
CA GLU A 26 3.58 7.32 5.99
C GLU A 26 4.54 8.43 6.37
N ASP A 27 4.59 9.48 5.57
CA ASP A 27 5.06 10.80 5.97
C ASP A 27 3.96 11.84 5.69
N ALA A 28 4.26 13.13 5.84
CA ALA A 28 3.28 14.19 5.61
C ALA A 28 2.61 14.16 4.22
N ASP A 29 3.31 13.66 3.19
CA ASP A 29 2.89 13.75 1.79
C ASP A 29 2.64 12.39 1.10
N THR A 30 3.20 11.31 1.64
CA THR A 30 3.25 10.01 0.96
C THR A 30 2.82 8.85 1.85
N TYR A 31 2.01 7.95 1.29
CA TYR A 31 1.83 6.58 1.81
C TYR A 31 2.72 5.62 1.01
N TYR A 32 3.47 4.77 1.69
CA TYR A 32 4.39 3.78 1.11
C TYR A 32 3.90 2.36 1.40
N LEU A 33 3.43 1.63 0.38
CA LEU A 33 2.95 0.25 0.53
C LEU A 33 4.14 -0.72 0.54
N TYR A 34 4.58 -1.17 1.72
CA TYR A 34 5.69 -2.10 1.85
C TYR A 34 5.32 -3.54 1.56
N ASN A 35 4.25 -4.01 2.19
CA ASN A 35 3.74 -5.35 1.96
C ASN A 35 2.23 -5.38 2.20
N SER A 36 1.55 -6.29 1.52
CA SER A 36 0.14 -6.55 1.73
C SER A 36 -0.14 -8.03 1.62
N ALA A 37 -1.08 -8.51 2.42
CA ALA A 37 -1.57 -9.88 2.37
C ALA A 37 -3.09 -9.90 2.46
N PHE A 38 -3.69 -10.99 1.99
CA PHE A 38 -5.12 -11.21 2.09
C PHE A 38 -5.42 -12.70 2.29
N HIS A 39 -6.62 -12.98 2.81
CA HIS A 39 -7.11 -14.35 2.98
C HIS A 39 -7.41 -14.98 1.61
N GLN A 40 -6.65 -16.03 1.24
CA GLN A 40 -6.79 -16.68 -0.07
C GLN A 40 -8.17 -17.29 -0.32
N GLU A 41 -8.85 -17.75 0.74
CA GLU A 41 -10.23 -18.25 0.69
C GLU A 41 -11.24 -17.19 0.24
N ARG A 42 -10.86 -15.91 0.31
CA ARG A 42 -11.68 -14.77 -0.14
C ARG A 42 -11.20 -14.20 -1.48
N SER A 43 -10.31 -14.87 -2.19
CA SER A 43 -9.67 -14.38 -3.42
C SER A 43 -10.66 -13.97 -4.52
N GLU A 44 -11.82 -14.61 -4.62
CA GLU A 44 -12.89 -14.27 -5.57
C GLU A 44 -13.41 -12.84 -5.42
N LEU A 45 -13.29 -12.26 -4.22
CA LEU A 45 -13.68 -10.87 -3.91
C LEU A 45 -12.56 -9.86 -4.20
N SER A 46 -11.40 -10.32 -4.67
CA SER A 46 -10.21 -9.50 -4.89
C SER A 46 -9.80 -8.61 -3.70
N PRO A 47 -9.75 -9.14 -2.45
CA PRO A 47 -9.54 -8.34 -1.24
C PRO A 47 -8.23 -7.54 -1.26
N GLY A 48 -7.18 -8.03 -1.94
CA GLY A 48 -5.95 -7.26 -2.12
C GLY A 48 -6.15 -5.97 -2.94
N ILE A 49 -6.94 -6.02 -4.02
CA ILE A 49 -7.23 -4.82 -4.82
C ILE A 49 -8.15 -3.88 -4.05
N VAL A 50 -9.18 -4.42 -3.38
CA VAL A 50 -10.10 -3.62 -2.54
C VAL A 50 -9.32 -2.88 -1.44
N LEU A 51 -8.43 -3.58 -0.73
CA LEU A 51 -7.57 -3.00 0.29
C LEU A 51 -6.74 -1.85 -0.29
N VAL A 52 -6.03 -2.09 -1.39
CA VAL A 52 -5.16 -1.08 -2.00
C VAL A 52 -5.95 0.14 -2.47
N THR A 53 -7.10 -0.05 -3.12
CA THR A 53 -7.96 1.07 -3.55
C THR A 53 -8.48 1.87 -2.35
N ALA A 54 -8.90 1.20 -1.27
CA ALA A 54 -9.33 1.88 -0.05
C ALA A 54 -8.21 2.69 0.61
N LEU A 55 -6.96 2.19 0.58
CA LEU A 55 -5.80 2.92 1.08
C LEU A 55 -5.47 4.15 0.22
N ILE A 56 -5.62 4.06 -1.11
CA ILE A 56 -5.46 5.20 -2.01
C ILE A 56 -6.50 6.27 -1.69
N ASP A 57 -7.77 5.89 -1.51
CA ASP A 57 -8.84 6.81 -1.16
C ASP A 57 -8.58 7.48 0.20
N ALA A 58 -8.13 6.70 1.21
CA ALA A 58 -7.77 7.22 2.52
C ALA A 58 -6.59 8.19 2.47
N ALA A 59 -5.55 7.87 1.69
CA ALA A 59 -4.40 8.75 1.51
C ALA A 59 -4.81 10.08 0.86
N ILE A 60 -5.66 10.05 -0.17
CA ILE A 60 -6.19 11.26 -0.81
C ILE A 60 -7.03 12.08 0.19
N ALA A 61 -7.92 11.44 0.94
CA ALA A 61 -8.74 12.11 1.95
C ALA A 61 -7.90 12.72 3.08
N GLY A 62 -6.78 12.07 3.43
CA GLY A 62 -5.77 12.56 4.37
C GLY A 62 -4.84 13.65 3.81
N GLY A 63 -5.05 14.09 2.56
CA GLY A 63 -4.28 15.16 1.93
C GLY A 63 -2.90 14.74 1.40
N LYS A 64 -2.61 13.44 1.35
CA LYS A 64 -1.36 12.92 0.76
C LYS A 64 -1.36 13.19 -0.74
N ARG A 65 -0.21 13.56 -1.29
CA ARG A 65 -0.05 13.82 -2.73
C ARG A 65 0.55 12.62 -3.48
N ARG A 66 1.01 11.60 -2.77
CA ARG A 66 1.60 10.40 -3.37
C ARG A 66 1.16 9.13 -2.66
N PHE A 67 0.86 8.12 -3.48
CA PHE A 67 0.79 6.72 -3.06
C PHE A 67 1.92 5.97 -3.76
N ASP A 68 2.91 5.52 -3.01
CA ASP A 68 4.10 4.84 -3.53
C ASP A 68 3.98 3.33 -3.30
N PHE A 69 3.84 2.59 -4.40
CA PHE A 69 3.76 1.13 -4.41
C PHE A 69 5.10 0.43 -4.14
N LEU A 70 6.16 1.22 -3.92
CA LEU A 70 7.54 0.79 -3.74
C LEU A 70 8.01 -0.11 -4.90
N LYS A 71 8.86 -1.09 -4.59
CA LYS A 71 9.48 -1.99 -5.56
C LYS A 71 8.46 -2.98 -6.14
N GLY A 72 8.75 -3.47 -7.33
CA GLY A 72 7.96 -4.49 -8.01
C GLY A 72 7.26 -3.94 -9.26
N GLY A 73 7.02 -4.83 -10.22
CA GLY A 73 6.41 -4.53 -11.51
C GLY A 73 5.06 -5.21 -11.70
N GLU A 74 4.32 -5.44 -10.62
CA GLU A 74 3.04 -6.14 -10.66
C GLU A 74 2.00 -5.36 -11.49
N ASP A 75 1.35 -6.04 -12.44
CA ASP A 75 0.42 -5.44 -13.40
C ASP A 75 -0.68 -4.57 -12.76
N TYR A 76 -1.14 -4.94 -11.57
CA TYR A 76 -2.21 -4.20 -10.88
C TYR A 76 -1.79 -2.76 -10.55
N LYS A 77 -0.49 -2.51 -10.30
CA LYS A 77 0.04 -1.18 -10.00
C LYS A 77 -0.17 -0.25 -11.21
N ALA A 78 0.16 -0.73 -12.41
CA ALA A 78 -0.05 0.01 -13.65
C ALA A 78 -1.55 0.25 -13.92
N ARG A 79 -2.41 -0.75 -13.65
CA ARG A 79 -3.87 -0.62 -13.78
C ARG A 79 -4.47 0.42 -12.82
N LEU A 80 -3.84 0.61 -11.66
CA LEU A 80 -4.18 1.65 -10.69
C LEU A 80 -3.51 3.01 -10.97
N GLY A 81 -2.83 3.16 -12.12
CA GLY A 81 -2.22 4.41 -12.54
C GLY A 81 -0.82 4.68 -11.98
N ALA A 82 -0.16 3.69 -11.38
CA ALA A 82 1.22 3.83 -10.92
C ALA A 82 2.16 4.10 -12.11
N VAL A 83 3.04 5.07 -11.93
CA VAL A 83 4.10 5.40 -12.90
C VAL A 83 5.42 4.79 -12.42
N PRO A 84 6.08 3.91 -13.21
CA PRO A 84 7.35 3.33 -12.83
C PRO A 84 8.43 4.38 -12.56
N ARG A 85 9.24 4.15 -11.54
CA ARG A 85 10.40 4.98 -11.20
C ARG A 85 11.66 4.11 -11.12
N PRO A 86 12.84 4.62 -11.55
CA PRO A 86 14.10 3.90 -11.40
C PRO A 86 14.39 3.56 -9.93
N LEU A 87 14.81 2.32 -9.69
CA LEU A 87 15.32 1.86 -8.39
C LEU A 87 16.84 1.84 -8.45
N PHE A 88 17.50 2.47 -7.48
CA PHE A 88 18.96 2.52 -7.38
C PHE A 88 19.43 1.69 -6.19
N ALA A 89 20.46 0.87 -6.40
CA ALA A 89 21.20 0.23 -5.33
C ALA A 89 22.38 1.12 -4.95
N LEU A 90 22.55 1.34 -3.64
CA LEU A 90 23.71 2.00 -3.08
C LEU A 90 24.48 0.97 -2.26
N GLU A 91 25.73 0.72 -2.62
CA GLU A 91 26.63 -0.20 -1.93
C GLU A 91 27.74 0.61 -1.28
N GLY A 92 27.98 0.38 0.01
CA GLY A 92 29.12 0.92 0.73
C GLY A 92 30.22 -0.13 0.82
N ALA A 93 31.45 0.24 0.46
CA ALA A 93 32.63 -0.54 0.84
C ALA A 93 33.03 -0.17 2.28
N LEU A 94 33.19 -1.18 3.13
CA LEU A 94 33.73 -1.05 4.49
C LEU A 94 35.26 -0.96 4.44
#